data_AF-A0A7C7MSI5-F1
#
_entry.id   AF-A0A7C7MSI5-F1
#
_cell.length_a   1.000
_cell.length_b   1.000
_cell.length_c   1.000
_cell.angle_alpha   90.00
_cell.angle_beta   90.00
_cell.angle_gamma   90.00
#
_symmetry.space_group_name_H-M   'P 1'
#
loop_
_entity.id
_entity.type
_entity.pdbx_description
1 polymer ?
#
loop_
_entity_poly.entity_id
_entity_poly.type
_entity_poly.pdbx_seq_one_letter_code
_entity_poly.pdbx_strand_id
1 'polypeptide(L)'
;MKRLIHIFILFFLINSSMIFAGECRERERHNNSLKCIEIANYIHVFNLAMRDQKEPTDDYPEYKKEMECLIRELINSYCESDIQDSIRIDLQYYYAINSSSIQGDLEYYGNILSNSKLLLENEVKEILKQKGIIDDPEEIIRLDARILHYEARSKEINDKLQSLEDDYANIELFLDSPDARDDKYTEMVQVVHKDSGKPVTIKINAPPDMYINPEYFQRIKYLQEFRIKFELTSYDSVRGFYCKIPLVPINLGKSVSTIEPQDTYTVSFSGGKRDRFEFFRDDRDRTLSEVPIIKPSPDWMVNETIPEDWAKMQIPKNLTWWYNLKGNDKTIARIARYNHKNDKYDRFTQDDNILIIDRGEYFALYQKLHQGRKKMDYDLIISSEEEHTWMRVLLPVIAGLTSLLLYAGTF
;
A
#
# COMPACT_ATOMS: atom_id res chain seq x y z
N MET A 1 -45.00 -28.63 0.82
CA MET A 1 -44.70 -29.90 0.11
C MET A 1 -43.27 -30.29 0.43
N LYS A 2 -43.09 -31.52 0.94
CA LYS A 2 -41.81 -32.20 1.18
C LYS A 2 -41.08 -32.55 -0.12
N ARG A 3 -39.75 -32.73 -0.02
CA ARG A 3 -38.75 -33.40 -0.91
C ARG A 3 -37.85 -32.41 -1.67
N LEU A 4 -36.57 -32.15 -1.30
CA LEU A 4 -35.38 -33.01 -1.13
C LEU A 4 -34.67 -33.32 -2.46
N ILE A 5 -33.57 -32.61 -2.74
CA ILE A 5 -32.33 -33.05 -3.43
C ILE A 5 -31.18 -32.15 -2.89
N HIS A 6 -30.58 -32.49 -1.74
CA HIS A 6 -29.18 -32.96 -1.65
C HIS A 6 -28.61 -33.58 -2.93
N ILE A 7 -27.48 -33.03 -3.39
CA ILE A 7 -26.44 -33.49 -4.35
C ILE A 7 -25.89 -32.18 -5.00
N PHE A 8 -24.82 -31.54 -4.52
CA PHE A 8 -23.41 -31.93 -4.61
C PHE A 8 -22.61 -31.33 -3.42
N ILE A 9 -22.22 -32.18 -2.48
CA ILE A 9 -20.99 -32.03 -1.70
C ILE A 9 -20.03 -33.04 -2.32
N LEU A 10 -19.16 -32.59 -3.23
CA LEU A 10 -17.86 -33.17 -3.62
C LEU A 10 -17.36 -32.41 -4.86
N PHE A 11 -16.08 -32.00 -4.88
CA PHE A 11 -15.39 -31.11 -5.85
C PHE A 11 -15.78 -29.63 -5.70
N PHE A 12 -15.05 -28.75 -5.01
CA PHE A 12 -13.60 -28.48 -5.07
C PHE A 12 -13.08 -28.09 -3.67
N LEU A 13 -12.41 -29.03 -3.00
CA LEU A 13 -11.19 -28.73 -2.26
C LEU A 13 -10.07 -28.72 -3.30
N ILE A 14 -9.10 -27.81 -3.15
CA ILE A 14 -7.95 -27.51 -4.04
C ILE A 14 -8.17 -26.20 -4.81
N ASN A 15 -7.25 -25.25 -4.54
CA ASN A 15 -7.04 -23.93 -5.14
C ASN A 15 -7.90 -22.77 -4.65
N SER A 16 -7.54 -22.22 -3.47
CA SER A 16 -7.39 -20.77 -3.23
C SER A 16 -6.71 -20.51 -1.88
N SER A 17 -5.58 -21.17 -1.67
CA SER A 17 -4.61 -20.80 -0.63
C SER A 17 -3.26 -20.80 -1.31
N MET A 18 -3.04 -19.81 -2.16
CA MET A 18 -1.75 -19.48 -2.78
C MET A 18 -1.94 -18.15 -3.50
N ILE A 19 -1.97 -17.07 -2.73
CA ILE A 19 -1.38 -15.81 -3.21
C ILE A 19 -0.03 -15.77 -2.53
N PHE A 20 1.03 -15.65 -3.31
CA PHE A 20 2.45 -15.78 -2.92
C PHE A 20 2.82 -14.91 -1.70
N ALA A 21 2.48 -15.37 -0.50
CA ALA A 21 3.39 -15.28 0.61
C ALA A 21 4.52 -16.24 0.23
N GLY A 22 5.75 -15.76 0.06
CA GLY A 22 6.86 -16.70 0.07
C GLY A 22 6.67 -17.60 1.28
N GLU A 23 6.61 -18.92 1.10
CA GLU A 23 6.48 -19.87 2.19
C GLU A 23 7.57 -19.55 3.21
N CYS A 24 7.20 -18.94 4.34
CA CYS A 24 8.08 -18.94 5.49
C CYS A 24 8.32 -20.43 5.73
N ARG A 25 9.57 -20.88 5.63
CA ARG A 25 9.90 -22.24 6.06
C ARG A 25 9.45 -22.27 7.51
N GLU A 26 8.35 -22.96 7.79
CA GLU A 26 7.93 -23.21 9.15
C GLU A 26 9.13 -23.92 9.78
N ARG A 27 9.90 -23.20 10.58
CA ARG A 27 11.04 -23.76 11.31
C ARG A 27 10.49 -24.96 12.06
N GLU A 28 11.12 -26.11 11.84
CA GLU A 28 10.56 -27.43 12.12
C GLU A 28 9.72 -27.42 13.41
N ARG A 29 8.42 -27.72 13.22
CA ARG A 29 7.44 -27.84 14.28
C ARG A 29 7.89 -28.92 15.27
N HIS A 30 8.64 -28.53 16.29
CA HIS A 30 8.38 -29.07 17.60
C HIS A 30 7.08 -28.42 18.07
N ASN A 31 6.01 -29.24 18.09
CA ASN A 31 4.70 -28.91 18.63
C ASN A 31 4.77 -27.90 19.78
N ASN A 32 3.96 -26.85 19.69
CA ASN A 32 3.78 -25.70 20.57
C ASN A 32 4.44 -24.42 20.03
N SER A 33 3.71 -23.31 20.02
CA SER A 33 4.23 -21.99 19.64
C SER A 33 5.55 -21.67 20.31
N LEU A 34 6.46 -21.05 19.55
CA LEU A 34 7.79 -20.63 20.00
C LEU A 34 7.68 -19.88 21.32
N LYS A 35 8.54 -20.26 22.28
CA LYS A 35 8.67 -19.48 23.52
C LYS A 35 9.20 -18.10 23.17
N CYS A 36 8.79 -17.09 23.94
CA CYS A 36 9.20 -15.70 23.71
C CYS A 36 10.73 -15.54 23.57
N ILE A 37 11.49 -16.25 24.41
CA ILE A 37 12.95 -16.26 24.40
C ILE A 37 13.52 -16.80 23.07
N GLU A 38 12.91 -17.84 22.50
CA GLU A 38 13.39 -18.46 21.26
C GLU A 38 13.24 -17.50 20.08
N ILE A 39 12.05 -16.90 19.91
CA ILE A 39 11.82 -15.94 18.83
C ILE A 39 12.62 -14.66 19.01
N ALA A 40 12.77 -14.16 20.24
CA ALA A 40 13.61 -13.01 20.56
C ALA A 40 15.09 -13.25 20.17
N ASN A 41 15.62 -14.45 20.45
CA ASN A 41 16.98 -14.82 20.07
C ASN A 41 17.16 -14.87 18.55
N TYR A 42 16.20 -15.43 17.81
CA TYR A 42 16.26 -15.43 16.35
C TYR A 42 16.25 -14.01 15.77
N ILE A 43 15.38 -13.14 16.30
CA ILE A 43 15.31 -11.73 15.88
C ILE A 43 16.61 -11.01 16.22
N HIS A 44 17.20 -11.27 17.38
CA HIS A 44 18.48 -10.69 17.77
C HIS A 44 19.59 -11.09 16.78
N VAL A 45 19.73 -12.38 16.46
CA VAL A 45 20.71 -12.88 15.49
C VAL A 45 20.48 -12.27 14.10
N PHE A 46 19.22 -12.20 13.67
CA PHE A 46 18.85 -11.57 12.39
C PHE A 46 19.26 -10.08 12.34
N ASN A 47 18.94 -9.31 13.39
CA ASN A 47 19.32 -7.89 13.49
C ASN A 47 20.83 -7.69 13.50
N LEU A 48 21.58 -8.58 14.16
CA LEU A 48 23.05 -8.53 14.14
C LEU A 48 23.59 -8.75 12.73
N ALA A 49 23.09 -9.75 12.01
CA ALA A 49 23.49 -10.01 10.63
C ALA A 49 23.22 -8.80 9.72
N MET A 50 22.08 -8.13 9.90
CA MET A 50 21.74 -6.93 9.12
C MET A 50 22.63 -5.73 9.45
N ARG A 51 23.04 -5.54 10.72
CA ARG A 51 23.92 -4.41 11.11
C ARG A 51 25.25 -4.37 10.36
N ASP A 52 25.74 -5.53 9.94
CA ASP A 52 27.01 -5.62 9.22
C ASP A 52 26.88 -5.38 7.71
N GLN A 53 25.64 -5.29 7.19
CA GLN A 53 25.39 -4.96 5.79
C GLN A 53 25.76 -3.49 5.53
N LYS A 54 26.68 -3.28 4.57
CA LYS A 54 27.13 -1.94 4.14
C LYS A 54 26.82 -1.63 2.68
N GLU A 55 26.50 -2.67 1.90
CA GLU A 55 26.26 -2.60 0.47
C GLU A 55 24.97 -3.37 0.12
N PRO A 56 24.32 -3.06 -1.02
CA PRO A 56 23.20 -3.85 -1.53
C PRO A 56 23.61 -5.30 -1.73
N THR A 57 22.63 -6.20 -1.62
CA THR A 57 22.85 -7.65 -1.73
C THR A 57 21.79 -8.31 -2.58
N ASP A 58 22.18 -9.35 -3.30
CA ASP A 58 21.27 -10.18 -4.10
C ASP A 58 20.31 -10.98 -3.19
N ASP A 59 20.67 -11.22 -1.93
CA ASP A 59 19.86 -11.92 -0.92
C ASP A 59 18.77 -11.03 -0.29
N TYR A 60 18.61 -9.78 -0.74
CA TYR A 60 17.64 -8.85 -0.18
C TYR A 60 16.19 -9.38 -0.19
N PRO A 61 15.69 -10.01 -1.28
CA PRO A 61 14.35 -10.59 -1.29
C PRO A 61 14.15 -11.65 -0.19
N GLU A 62 15.18 -12.46 0.08
CA GLU A 62 15.19 -13.47 1.13
C GLU A 62 15.17 -12.83 2.51
N TYR A 63 15.98 -11.79 2.75
CA TYR A 63 15.97 -11.05 4.01
C TYR A 63 14.64 -10.33 4.26
N LYS A 64 14.03 -9.77 3.22
CA LYS A 64 12.70 -9.15 3.30
C LYS A 64 11.66 -10.16 3.71
N LYS A 65 11.64 -11.32 3.04
CA LYS A 65 10.77 -12.43 3.38
C LYS A 65 10.99 -12.91 4.82
N GLU A 66 12.25 -13.07 5.24
CA GLU A 66 12.60 -13.52 6.59
C GLU A 66 12.13 -12.55 7.67
N MET A 67 12.32 -11.24 7.46
CA MET A 67 11.82 -10.20 8.35
C MET A 67 10.29 -10.29 8.50
N GLU A 68 9.55 -10.44 7.41
CA GLU A 68 8.10 -10.58 7.46
C GLU A 68 7.65 -11.91 8.12
N CYS A 69 8.47 -12.96 8.05
CA CYS A 69 8.25 -14.22 8.75
C CYS A 69 8.48 -14.07 10.25
N LEU A 70 9.57 -13.44 10.67
CA LEU A 70 9.90 -13.17 12.06
C LEU A 70 8.83 -12.33 12.76
N ILE A 71 8.33 -11.27 12.11
CA ILE A 71 7.20 -10.49 12.64
C ILE A 71 5.97 -11.37 12.87
N ARG A 72 5.67 -12.27 11.92
CA ARG A 72 4.51 -13.17 12.02
C ARG A 72 4.69 -14.19 13.15
N GLU A 73 5.87 -14.76 13.28
CA GLU A 73 6.20 -15.70 14.36
C GLU A 73 6.13 -15.03 15.72
N LEU A 74 6.59 -13.78 15.83
CA LEU A 74 6.52 -12.97 17.05
C LEU A 74 5.07 -12.68 17.47
N ILE A 75 4.23 -12.24 16.55
CA ILE A 75 2.79 -11.96 16.82
C ILE A 75 2.06 -13.22 17.28
N ASN A 76 2.46 -14.39 16.79
CA ASN A 76 1.86 -15.68 17.15
C ASN A 76 2.56 -16.38 18.33
N SER A 77 3.53 -15.73 18.98
CA SER A 77 4.28 -16.29 20.11
C SER A 77 3.57 -16.08 21.45
N TYR A 78 4.06 -16.74 22.50
CA TYR A 78 3.60 -16.53 23.88
C TYR A 78 4.26 -15.33 24.58
N CYS A 79 4.86 -14.39 23.85
CA CYS A 79 5.33 -13.14 24.44
C CYS A 79 4.15 -12.31 24.96
N GLU A 80 4.34 -11.60 26.06
CA GLU A 80 3.44 -10.52 26.49
C GLU A 80 3.41 -9.41 25.42
N SER A 81 2.28 -8.71 25.28
CA SER A 81 2.05 -7.79 24.15
C SER A 81 3.06 -6.64 24.08
N ASP A 82 3.43 -6.07 25.23
CA ASP A 82 4.44 -5.00 25.32
C ASP A 82 5.85 -5.50 24.94
N ILE A 83 6.18 -6.74 25.31
CA ILE A 83 7.43 -7.40 24.88
C ILE A 83 7.40 -7.63 23.35
N GLN A 84 6.28 -8.09 22.80
CA GLN A 84 6.13 -8.26 21.35
C GLN A 84 6.33 -6.94 20.61
N ASP A 85 5.67 -5.86 21.06
CA ASP A 85 5.75 -4.57 20.41
C ASP A 85 7.16 -3.97 20.51
N SER A 86 7.83 -4.10 21.67
CA SER A 86 9.23 -3.67 21.82
C SER A 86 10.18 -4.41 20.87
N ILE A 87 10.08 -5.75 20.78
CA ILE A 87 10.92 -6.55 19.87
C ILE A 87 10.62 -6.18 18.41
N ARG A 88 9.33 -5.98 18.08
CA ARG A 88 8.89 -5.63 16.73
C ARG A 88 9.38 -4.26 16.30
N ILE A 89 9.34 -3.25 17.19
CA ILE A 89 9.88 -1.91 16.94
C ILE A 89 11.36 -2.01 16.55
N ASP A 90 12.16 -2.73 17.32
CA ASP A 90 13.59 -2.88 17.05
C ASP A 90 13.87 -3.62 15.74
N LEU A 91 13.19 -4.75 15.50
CA LEU A 91 13.29 -5.50 14.26
C LEU A 91 12.99 -4.62 13.04
N GLN A 92 11.86 -3.91 13.06
CA GLN A 92 11.45 -3.05 11.96
C GLN A 92 12.42 -1.88 11.76
N TYR A 93 12.83 -1.19 12.83
CA TYR A 93 13.77 -0.08 12.73
C TYR A 93 15.11 -0.54 12.18
N TYR A 94 15.74 -1.57 12.75
CA TYR A 94 17.08 -1.98 12.32
C TYR A 94 17.07 -2.58 10.90
N TYR A 95 16.01 -3.30 10.53
CA TYR A 95 15.85 -3.77 9.15
C TYR A 95 15.68 -2.61 8.16
N ALA A 96 14.96 -1.54 8.55
CA ALA A 96 14.82 -0.34 7.74
C ALA A 96 16.18 0.30 7.45
N ILE A 97 16.93 0.59 8.51
CA ILE A 97 18.19 1.33 8.39
C ILE A 97 19.26 0.49 7.69
N ASN A 98 19.40 -0.77 8.09
CA ASN A 98 20.55 -1.57 7.71
C ASN A 98 20.31 -2.50 6.51
N SER A 99 19.10 -2.55 5.96
CA SER A 99 18.81 -3.38 4.80
C SER A 99 18.00 -2.63 3.74
N SER A 100 16.78 -2.18 4.09
CA SER A 100 15.88 -1.57 3.09
C SER A 100 16.43 -0.26 2.51
N SER A 101 16.98 0.60 3.37
CA SER A 101 17.62 1.84 2.94
C SER A 101 18.82 1.58 2.03
N ILE A 102 19.71 0.65 2.44
CA ILE A 102 20.92 0.30 1.69
C ILE A 102 20.58 -0.27 0.31
N GLN A 103 19.54 -1.09 0.22
CA GLN A 103 19.08 -1.65 -1.06
C GLN A 103 18.43 -0.60 -1.98
N GLY A 104 17.92 0.51 -1.42
CA GLY A 104 17.14 1.50 -2.17
C GLY A 104 15.64 1.16 -2.26
N ASP A 105 15.13 0.22 -1.46
CA ASP A 105 13.68 -0.06 -1.32
C ASP A 105 13.02 0.96 -0.37
N LEU A 106 12.94 2.20 -0.84
CA LEU A 106 12.49 3.32 -0.01
C LEU A 106 10.99 3.26 0.33
N GLU A 107 10.16 2.59 -0.50
CA GLU A 107 8.73 2.43 -0.21
C GLU A 107 8.53 1.45 0.96
N TYR A 108 9.24 0.32 0.94
CA TYR A 108 9.20 -0.60 2.08
C TYR A 108 9.82 0.03 3.34
N TYR A 109 10.96 0.72 3.20
CA TYR A 109 11.61 1.48 4.27
C TYR A 109 10.67 2.48 4.97
N GLY A 110 10.00 3.36 4.20
CA GLY A 110 9.07 4.35 4.76
C GLY A 110 7.87 3.68 5.46
N ASN A 111 7.35 2.59 4.87
CA ASN A 111 6.24 1.83 5.44
C ASN A 111 6.59 1.18 6.79
N ILE A 112 7.75 0.52 6.89
CA ILE A 112 8.14 -0.14 8.15
C ILE A 112 8.49 0.87 9.24
N LEU A 113 9.11 2.00 8.89
CA LEU A 113 9.37 3.09 9.84
C LEU A 113 8.07 3.72 10.37
N SER A 114 7.11 3.97 9.48
CA SER A 114 5.79 4.49 9.88
C SER A 114 5.05 3.53 10.81
N ASN A 115 5.13 2.22 10.54
CA ASN A 115 4.59 1.20 11.43
C ASN A 115 5.29 1.18 12.80
N SER A 116 6.63 1.27 12.84
CA SER A 116 7.39 1.36 14.09
C SER A 116 7.00 2.59 14.91
N LYS A 117 6.80 3.74 14.27
CA LYS A 117 6.33 4.97 14.92
C LYS A 117 4.96 4.78 15.57
N LEU A 118 4.00 4.18 14.87
CA LEU A 118 2.66 3.91 15.42
C LEU A 118 2.72 2.98 16.64
N LEU A 119 3.61 1.97 16.63
CA LEU A 119 3.82 1.10 17.78
C LEU A 119 4.44 1.85 18.96
N LEU A 120 5.45 2.68 18.71
CA LEU A 120 6.07 3.52 19.75
C LEU A 120 5.05 4.46 20.40
N GLU A 121 4.19 5.11 19.61
CA GLU A 121 3.14 5.98 20.13
C GLU A 121 2.12 5.23 21.00
N ASN A 122 1.81 3.98 20.66
CA ASN A 122 0.92 3.15 21.47
C ASN A 122 1.60 2.69 22.76
N GLU A 123 2.85 2.23 22.70
CA GLU A 123 3.63 1.83 23.87
C GLU A 123 3.80 2.97 24.87
N VAL A 124 4.11 4.19 24.40
CA VAL A 124 4.21 5.37 25.27
C VAL A 124 2.86 5.65 25.96
N LYS A 125 1.73 5.54 25.25
CA LYS A 125 0.41 5.71 25.84
C LYS A 125 0.11 4.67 26.92
N GLU A 126 0.48 3.40 26.69
CA GLU A 126 0.28 2.34 27.68
C GLU A 126 1.19 2.51 28.91
N ILE A 127 2.45 2.88 28.72
CA ILE A 127 3.38 3.16 29.82
C ILE A 127 2.87 4.33 30.68
N LEU A 128 2.36 5.40 30.06
CA LEU A 128 1.77 6.53 30.78
C LEU A 128 0.54 6.13 31.60
N LYS A 129 -0.29 5.20 31.10
CA LYS A 129 -1.42 4.65 31.87
C LYS A 129 -0.92 3.84 33.06
N GLN A 130 0.09 2.97 32.87
CA GLN A 130 0.68 2.16 33.94
C GLN A 130 1.26 3.05 35.05
N LYS A 131 2.00 4.10 34.67
CA LYS A 131 2.56 5.08 35.60
C LYS A 131 1.50 5.79 36.44
N GLY A 132 0.27 5.95 35.95
CA GLY A 132 -0.84 6.52 36.71
C GLY A 132 -1.44 5.60 37.78
N ILE A 133 -1.04 4.33 37.81
CA ILE A 133 -1.60 3.29 38.70
C ILE A 133 -0.53 2.70 39.64
N ILE A 134 0.74 2.82 39.28
CA ILE A 134 1.87 2.27 40.03
C ILE A 134 2.39 3.30 41.03
N ASP A 135 2.48 2.91 42.30
CA ASP A 135 3.03 3.72 43.39
C ASP A 135 4.48 3.36 43.77
N ASP A 136 5.08 2.37 43.09
CA ASP A 136 6.48 1.94 43.33
C ASP A 136 7.48 2.90 42.67
N PRO A 137 8.32 3.63 43.43
CA PRO A 137 9.27 4.60 42.88
C PRO A 137 10.31 3.98 41.94
N GLU A 138 10.75 2.74 42.19
CA GLU A 138 11.74 2.08 41.31
C GLU A 138 11.14 1.76 39.94
N GLU A 139 9.91 1.27 39.93
CA GLU A 139 9.18 0.98 38.70
C GLU A 139 8.86 2.25 37.92
N ILE A 140 8.48 3.34 38.61
CA ILE A 140 8.30 4.66 37.96
C ILE A 140 9.58 5.11 37.24
N ILE A 141 10.75 4.97 37.87
CA ILE A 141 12.04 5.32 37.25
C ILE A 141 12.30 4.48 35.99
N ARG A 142 11.97 3.18 36.02
CA ARG A 142 12.11 2.30 34.85
C ARG A 142 11.19 2.69 33.71
N LEU A 143 9.93 3.00 34.01
CA LEU A 143 8.95 3.46 33.02
C LEU A 143 9.37 4.80 32.39
N ASP A 144 9.91 5.73 33.19
CA ASP A 144 10.45 7.00 32.68
C ASP A 144 11.64 6.80 31.75
N ALA A 145 12.54 5.87 32.07
CA ALA A 145 13.64 5.52 31.18
C ALA A 145 13.15 4.92 29.85
N ARG A 146 12.09 4.09 29.87
CA ARG A 146 11.46 3.54 28.65
C ARG A 146 10.83 4.64 27.80
N ILE A 147 10.10 5.59 28.41
CA ILE A 147 9.50 6.73 27.69
C ILE A 147 10.59 7.52 26.97
N LEU A 148 11.65 7.93 27.69
CA LEU A 148 12.75 8.69 27.09
C LEU A 148 13.40 7.95 25.92
N HIS A 149 13.58 6.63 26.04
CA HIS A 149 14.10 5.81 24.95
C HIS A 149 13.18 5.82 23.72
N TYR A 150 11.88 5.63 23.92
CA TYR A 150 10.89 5.59 22.84
C TYR A 150 10.66 6.96 22.18
N GLU A 151 10.70 8.05 22.95
CA GLU A 151 10.64 9.42 22.42
C GLU A 151 11.86 9.75 21.56
N ALA A 152 13.07 9.37 22.02
CA ALA A 152 14.29 9.53 21.22
C ALA A 152 14.21 8.74 19.90
N ARG A 153 13.75 7.48 19.96
CA ARG A 153 13.55 6.65 18.76
C ARG A 153 12.51 7.24 17.81
N SER A 154 11.39 7.73 18.35
CA SER A 154 10.33 8.35 17.56
C SER A 154 10.86 9.59 16.83
N LYS A 155 11.67 10.41 17.49
CA LYS A 155 12.35 11.55 16.86
C LYS A 155 13.25 11.11 15.71
N GLU A 156 14.11 10.11 15.90
CA GLU A 156 14.96 9.59 14.82
C GLU A 156 14.15 9.08 13.62
N ILE A 157 13.02 8.41 13.88
CA ILE A 157 12.13 7.94 12.82
C ILE A 157 11.49 9.12 12.08
N ASN A 158 11.04 10.15 12.81
CA ASN A 158 10.47 11.35 12.20
C ASN A 158 11.47 12.07 11.31
N ASP A 159 12.71 12.26 11.78
CA ASP A 159 13.76 12.91 10.99
C ASP A 159 14.05 12.13 9.70
N LYS A 160 14.01 10.80 9.76
CA LYS A 160 14.18 9.91 8.60
C LYS A 160 13.01 9.95 7.61
N LEU A 161 11.78 9.96 8.11
CA LEU A 161 10.59 10.09 7.27
C LEU A 161 10.54 11.48 6.62
N GLN A 162 10.93 12.53 7.35
CA GLN A 162 11.02 13.89 6.81
C GLN A 162 12.05 13.98 5.69
N SER A 163 13.23 13.35 5.83
CA SER A 163 14.22 13.30 4.75
C SER A 163 13.68 12.61 3.50
N LEU A 164 12.86 11.55 3.62
CA LEU A 164 12.20 10.96 2.45
C LEU A 164 11.30 11.97 1.73
N GLU A 165 10.52 12.75 2.49
CA GLU A 165 9.63 13.77 1.93
C GLU A 165 10.39 14.96 1.33
N ASP A 166 11.54 15.31 1.90
CA ASP A 166 12.35 16.43 1.45
C ASP A 166 13.14 16.09 0.19
N ASP A 167 13.69 14.88 0.12
CA ASP A 167 14.65 14.47 -0.91
C ASP A 167 14.01 13.66 -2.05
N TYR A 168 12.82 13.09 -1.85
CA TYR A 168 12.16 12.20 -2.82
C TYR A 168 10.69 12.58 -3.04
N ALA A 169 10.18 12.27 -4.24
CA ALA A 169 8.76 12.40 -4.55
C ALA A 169 8.30 11.32 -5.51
N ASN A 170 6.99 11.07 -5.54
CA ASN A 170 6.39 10.18 -6.52
C ASN A 170 6.30 10.87 -7.88
N ILE A 171 6.68 10.18 -8.95
CA ILE A 171 6.37 10.60 -10.32
C ILE A 171 4.98 10.07 -10.67
N GLU A 172 4.12 10.97 -11.12
CA GLU A 172 2.75 10.68 -11.53
C GLU A 172 2.64 10.71 -13.06
N LEU A 173 2.57 9.53 -13.68
CA LEU A 173 2.47 9.37 -15.13
C LEU A 173 1.01 9.23 -15.54
N PHE A 174 0.44 10.33 -16.03
CA PHE A 174 -0.89 10.35 -16.65
C PHE A 174 -0.79 9.95 -18.12
N LEU A 175 -1.75 9.14 -18.59
CA LEU A 175 -1.88 8.79 -20.00
C LEU A 175 -2.97 9.66 -20.63
N ASP A 176 -2.69 10.19 -21.81
CA ASP A 176 -3.66 10.94 -22.60
C ASP A 176 -4.81 10.02 -23.03
N SER A 177 -6.04 10.47 -22.81
CA SER A 177 -7.25 9.70 -23.13
C SER A 177 -7.59 9.88 -24.60
N PRO A 178 -7.77 8.79 -25.38
CA PRO A 178 -8.15 8.90 -26.78
C PRO A 178 -9.63 9.28 -26.98
N ASP A 179 -10.48 9.24 -25.94
CA ASP A 179 -11.87 9.68 -26.04
C ASP A 179 -11.94 11.20 -25.80
N ALA A 180 -12.29 11.95 -26.85
CA ALA A 180 -12.36 13.41 -26.84
C ALA A 180 -13.44 14.00 -25.89
N ARG A 181 -14.17 13.14 -25.15
CA ARG A 181 -15.17 13.55 -24.16
C ARG A 181 -14.63 13.61 -22.73
N ASP A 182 -13.59 12.83 -22.42
CA ASP A 182 -12.98 12.77 -21.11
C ASP A 182 -11.46 12.85 -21.27
N ASP A 183 -10.86 14.00 -20.91
CA ASP A 183 -9.40 14.24 -20.96
C ASP A 183 -8.61 13.37 -19.95
N LYS A 184 -9.24 12.36 -19.34
CA LYS A 184 -8.66 11.53 -18.29
C LYS A 184 -9.20 10.10 -18.29
N TYR A 185 -8.35 9.17 -17.85
CA TYR A 185 -8.79 7.82 -17.50
C TYR A 185 -9.54 7.85 -16.18
N THR A 186 -10.75 7.33 -16.21
CA THR A 186 -11.62 7.34 -15.05
C THR A 186 -11.74 5.96 -14.39
N GLU A 187 -11.22 4.91 -15.03
CA GLU A 187 -11.11 3.55 -14.47
C GLU A 187 -9.65 3.12 -14.36
N MET A 188 -9.39 2.10 -13.54
CA MET A 188 -8.08 1.44 -13.53
C MET A 188 -7.82 0.74 -14.86
N VAL A 189 -6.66 1.00 -15.46
CA VAL A 189 -6.30 0.44 -16.77
C VAL A 189 -4.86 -0.04 -16.84
N GLN A 190 -4.60 -1.06 -17.66
CA GLN A 190 -3.27 -1.53 -18.01
C GLN A 190 -2.99 -1.27 -19.48
N VAL A 191 -1.82 -0.69 -19.77
CA VAL A 191 -1.35 -0.50 -21.13
C VAL A 191 -0.62 -1.76 -21.59
N VAL A 192 -1.02 -2.31 -22.73
CA VAL A 192 -0.43 -3.52 -23.32
C VAL A 192 -0.01 -3.27 -24.77
N HIS A 193 0.93 -4.07 -25.27
CA HIS A 193 1.31 -4.08 -26.68
C HIS A 193 0.24 -4.75 -27.53
N LYS A 194 -0.22 -4.10 -28.61
CA LYS A 194 -1.26 -4.63 -29.52
C LYS A 194 -0.91 -6.02 -30.06
N ASP A 195 0.32 -6.22 -30.50
CA ASP A 195 0.72 -7.43 -31.21
C ASP A 195 0.93 -8.65 -30.29
N SER A 196 1.26 -8.41 -29.02
CA SER A 196 1.63 -9.49 -28.09
C SER A 196 0.69 -9.63 -26.90
N GLY A 197 -0.17 -8.64 -26.63
CA GLY A 197 -0.98 -8.55 -25.42
C GLY A 197 -0.17 -8.41 -24.13
N LYS A 198 1.17 -8.30 -24.21
CA LYS A 198 2.03 -8.19 -23.02
C LYS A 198 1.97 -6.78 -22.43
N PRO A 199 2.04 -6.64 -21.10
CA PRO A 199 2.10 -5.33 -20.45
C PRO A 199 3.27 -4.48 -20.97
N VAL A 200 3.00 -3.20 -21.21
CA VAL A 200 4.05 -2.21 -21.45
C VAL A 200 4.79 -2.00 -20.14
N THR A 201 6.12 -2.10 -20.15
CA THR A 201 6.95 -1.84 -18.97
C THR A 201 7.66 -0.50 -19.07
N ILE A 202 7.87 0.14 -17.92
CA ILE A 202 8.56 1.41 -17.76
C ILE A 202 9.98 1.16 -17.24
N LYS A 203 10.95 1.87 -17.82
CA LYS A 203 12.30 2.03 -17.28
C LYS A 203 12.57 3.52 -17.06
N ILE A 204 13.06 3.87 -15.88
CA ILE A 204 13.49 5.23 -15.54
C ILE A 204 15.01 5.35 -15.60
N ASN A 205 15.50 6.47 -16.13
CA ASN A 205 16.90 6.88 -16.01
C ASN A 205 16.94 8.28 -15.43
N ALA A 206 17.78 8.47 -14.43
CA ALA A 206 18.02 9.76 -13.81
C ALA A 206 19.06 10.58 -14.60
N PRO A 207 19.14 11.90 -14.36
CA PRO A 207 20.27 12.70 -14.82
C PRO A 207 21.60 12.31 -14.14
N PRO A 208 22.77 12.64 -14.74
CA PRO A 208 24.08 12.20 -14.26
C PRO A 208 24.40 12.56 -12.81
N ASP A 209 23.95 13.73 -12.34
CA ASP A 209 24.14 14.23 -10.98
C ASP A 209 23.53 13.29 -9.92
N MET A 210 22.40 12.65 -10.22
CA MET A 210 21.74 11.71 -9.32
C MET A 210 22.53 10.42 -9.08
N TYR A 211 23.50 10.08 -9.94
CA TYR A 211 24.36 8.91 -9.75
C TYR A 211 25.61 9.22 -8.92
N ILE A 212 25.85 10.49 -8.56
CA ILE A 212 27.00 10.90 -7.74
C ILE A 212 26.69 10.70 -6.25
N ASN A 213 25.46 11.01 -5.82
CA ASN A 213 25.02 10.74 -4.45
C ASN A 213 24.82 9.22 -4.28
N PRO A 214 25.52 8.55 -3.33
CA PRO A 214 25.39 7.12 -3.13
C PRO A 214 23.96 6.64 -2.83
N GLU A 215 23.19 7.41 -2.06
CA GLU A 215 21.81 7.05 -1.70
C GLU A 215 20.87 7.13 -2.91
N TYR A 216 20.97 8.23 -3.68
CA TYR A 216 20.21 8.39 -4.91
C TYR A 216 20.61 7.35 -5.96
N PHE A 217 21.90 7.05 -6.08
CA PHE A 217 22.40 6.01 -6.97
C PHE A 217 21.74 4.66 -6.67
N GLN A 218 21.70 4.23 -5.40
CA GLN A 218 21.07 2.96 -5.05
C GLN A 218 19.58 2.97 -5.30
N ARG A 219 18.89 4.09 -4.99
CA ARG A 219 17.46 4.21 -5.31
C ARG A 219 17.18 4.07 -6.80
N ILE A 220 17.94 4.76 -7.65
CA ILE A 220 17.76 4.68 -9.10
C ILE A 220 18.06 3.28 -9.62
N LYS A 221 19.11 2.63 -9.10
CA LYS A 221 19.43 1.24 -9.45
C LYS A 221 18.27 0.29 -9.08
N TYR A 222 17.75 0.41 -7.86
CA TYR A 222 16.58 -0.35 -7.41
C TYR A 222 15.37 -0.17 -8.35
N LEU A 223 15.04 1.07 -8.71
CA LEU A 223 13.95 1.38 -9.65
C LEU A 223 14.19 0.82 -11.06
N GLN A 224 15.45 0.69 -11.50
CA GLN A 224 15.81 0.15 -12.81
C GLN A 224 15.74 -1.38 -12.88
N GLU A 225 15.97 -2.06 -11.76
CA GLU A 225 15.85 -3.51 -11.64
C GLU A 225 14.38 -3.94 -11.55
N PHE A 226 13.53 -3.11 -10.94
CA PHE A 226 12.10 -3.39 -10.82
C PHE A 226 11.38 -3.19 -12.17
N ARG A 227 10.71 -4.24 -12.65
CA ARG A 227 9.89 -4.16 -13.88
C ARG A 227 8.56 -3.48 -13.59
N ILE A 228 8.55 -2.15 -13.62
CA ILE A 228 7.33 -1.34 -13.47
C ILE A 228 6.43 -1.58 -14.67
N LYS A 229 5.21 -2.10 -14.47
CA LYS A 229 4.19 -2.17 -15.52
C LYS A 229 3.53 -0.79 -15.67
N PHE A 230 3.21 -0.39 -16.90
CA PHE A 230 2.47 0.85 -17.14
C PHE A 230 0.98 0.60 -16.89
N GLU A 231 0.62 0.72 -15.61
CA GLU A 231 -0.70 0.45 -15.08
C GLU A 231 -1.17 1.67 -14.27
N LEU A 232 -2.37 2.14 -14.57
CA LEU A 232 -2.97 3.35 -14.02
C LEU A 232 -3.89 2.95 -12.87
N THR A 233 -3.33 2.81 -11.67
CA THR A 233 -4.05 2.32 -10.47
C THR A 233 -4.02 3.30 -9.30
N SER A 234 -3.21 4.35 -9.38
CA SER A 234 -3.27 5.48 -8.46
C SER A 234 -4.26 6.50 -8.99
N TYR A 235 -4.88 7.30 -8.11
CA TYR A 235 -5.99 8.17 -8.48
C TYR A 235 -5.78 9.59 -7.98
N ASP A 236 -5.86 10.55 -8.90
CA ASP A 236 -6.01 11.97 -8.60
C ASP A 236 -7.44 12.41 -8.93
N SER A 237 -8.06 13.16 -8.02
CA SER A 237 -9.46 13.58 -8.18
C SER A 237 -9.69 14.50 -9.38
N VAL A 238 -8.68 15.27 -9.78
CA VAL A 238 -8.74 16.24 -10.87
C VAL A 238 -8.39 15.56 -12.19
N ARG A 239 -7.25 14.87 -12.24
CA ARG A 239 -6.60 14.32 -13.43
C ARG A 239 -6.88 12.84 -13.70
N GLY A 240 -7.55 12.14 -12.78
CA GLY A 240 -7.96 10.75 -12.94
C GLY A 240 -6.91 9.72 -12.56
N PHE A 241 -7.01 8.52 -13.12
CA PHE A 241 -6.09 7.43 -12.83
C PHE A 241 -4.72 7.64 -13.49
N TYR A 242 -3.65 7.31 -12.76
CA TYR A 242 -2.26 7.47 -13.19
C TYR A 242 -1.38 6.32 -12.72
N CYS A 243 -0.22 6.19 -13.38
CA CYS A 243 0.82 5.25 -12.98
C CYS A 243 1.83 5.94 -12.06
N LYS A 244 2.05 5.39 -10.87
CA LYS A 244 2.97 5.92 -9.85
C LYS A 244 4.34 5.27 -9.98
N ILE A 245 5.41 6.06 -10.10
CA ILE A 245 6.79 5.61 -9.81
C ILE A 245 7.17 6.20 -8.45
N PRO A 246 7.27 5.40 -7.39
CA PRO A 246 7.40 5.93 -6.04
C PRO A 246 8.79 6.50 -5.76
N LEU A 247 8.86 7.52 -4.89
CA LEU A 247 10.09 7.98 -4.21
C LEU A 247 11.31 8.10 -5.14
N VAL A 248 11.17 8.90 -6.19
CA VAL A 248 12.25 9.25 -7.10
C VAL A 248 13.01 10.45 -6.53
N PRO A 249 14.35 10.47 -6.55
CA PRO A 249 15.12 11.61 -6.06
C PRO A 249 14.72 12.92 -6.74
N ILE A 250 14.54 13.96 -5.95
CA ILE A 250 14.22 15.30 -6.43
C ILE A 250 15.53 16.04 -6.69
N ASN A 251 15.64 16.73 -7.82
CA ASN A 251 16.72 17.70 -8.00
C ASN A 251 16.40 18.96 -7.16
N LEU A 252 17.20 19.24 -6.13
CA LEU A 252 17.07 20.44 -5.32
C LEU A 252 17.96 21.55 -5.94
N GLY A 253 17.36 22.59 -6.50
CA GLY A 253 18.08 23.84 -6.77
C GLY A 253 18.69 24.06 -8.17
N LYS A 254 18.20 23.43 -9.25
CA LYS A 254 18.49 23.90 -10.61
C LYS A 254 17.41 24.87 -11.10
N SER A 255 17.81 26.09 -11.46
CA SER A 255 16.92 27.04 -12.15
C SER A 255 16.46 26.44 -13.49
N VAL A 256 15.15 26.39 -13.71
CA VAL A 256 14.47 25.89 -14.92
C VAL A 256 15.08 26.45 -16.21
N SER A 257 15.61 27.68 -16.16
CA SER A 257 16.19 28.39 -17.30
C SER A 257 17.50 27.81 -17.86
N THR A 258 18.08 26.77 -17.25
CA THR A 258 19.41 26.22 -17.62
C THR A 258 19.45 24.70 -17.76
N ILE A 259 18.31 24.01 -17.76
CA ILE A 259 18.27 22.55 -17.78
C ILE A 259 18.45 22.06 -19.21
N GLU A 260 19.57 21.39 -19.49
CA GLU A 260 19.80 20.74 -20.78
C GLU A 260 19.12 19.36 -20.81
N PRO A 261 18.81 18.79 -21.99
CA PRO A 261 18.11 17.51 -22.07
C PRO A 261 18.79 16.36 -21.33
N GLN A 262 20.11 16.38 -21.16
CA GLN A 262 20.85 15.37 -20.38
C GLN A 262 20.69 15.53 -18.86
N ASP A 263 20.24 16.69 -18.39
CA ASP A 263 19.97 17.00 -16.98
C ASP A 263 18.53 16.67 -16.57
N THR A 264 17.79 15.94 -17.43
CA THR A 264 16.40 15.57 -17.20
C THR A 264 16.24 14.08 -16.90
N TYR A 265 15.17 13.73 -16.21
CA TYR A 265 14.73 12.34 -16.10
C TYR A 265 14.22 11.85 -17.45
N THR A 266 14.47 10.58 -17.72
CA THR A 266 13.96 9.89 -18.90
C THR A 266 13.14 8.68 -18.49
N VAL A 267 11.89 8.62 -18.93
CA VAL A 267 11.05 7.43 -18.85
C VAL A 267 11.01 6.78 -20.23
N SER A 268 11.41 5.51 -20.31
CA SER A 268 11.37 4.71 -21.53
C SER A 268 10.37 3.58 -21.37
N PHE A 269 9.50 3.43 -22.36
CA PHE A 269 8.52 2.37 -22.40
C PHE A 269 9.04 1.24 -23.29
N SER A 270 8.77 0.00 -22.92
CA SER A 270 8.95 -1.13 -23.84
C SER A 270 8.18 -0.83 -25.13
N GLY A 271 8.79 -1.09 -26.30
CA GLY A 271 8.27 -0.65 -27.60
C GLY A 271 8.92 0.64 -28.14
N GLY A 272 9.82 1.26 -27.38
CA GLY A 272 10.74 2.29 -27.92
C GLY A 272 10.28 3.74 -27.72
N LYS A 273 9.06 3.97 -27.22
CA LYS A 273 8.64 5.32 -26.81
C LYS A 273 9.45 5.78 -25.61
N ARG A 274 9.82 7.06 -25.62
CA ARG A 274 10.61 7.71 -24.57
C ARG A 274 10.13 9.13 -24.36
N ASP A 275 9.97 9.51 -23.11
CA ASP A 275 9.63 10.87 -22.70
C ASP A 275 10.69 11.38 -21.72
N ARG A 276 10.93 12.70 -21.77
CA ARG A 276 11.87 13.40 -20.91
C ARG A 276 11.16 14.51 -20.16
N PHE A 277 11.56 14.72 -18.91
CA PHE A 277 10.98 15.77 -18.08
C PHE A 277 11.90 16.14 -16.93
N GLU A 278 11.68 17.34 -16.45
CA GLU A 278 12.34 17.88 -15.27
C GLU A 278 11.62 17.35 -14.02
N PHE A 279 12.39 17.04 -12.97
CA PHE A 279 11.83 16.56 -11.70
C PHE A 279 12.58 17.23 -10.54
N PHE A 280 12.04 18.37 -10.11
CA PHE A 280 12.63 19.22 -9.09
C PHE A 280 11.55 19.81 -8.18
N ARG A 281 11.97 20.31 -7.03
CA ARG A 281 11.12 21.08 -6.11
C ARG A 281 11.58 22.53 -6.10
N ASP A 282 10.65 23.45 -6.34
CA ASP A 282 10.96 24.88 -6.31
C ASP A 282 11.32 25.31 -4.88
N ASP A 283 12.45 26.01 -4.74
CA ASP A 283 12.98 26.41 -3.44
C ASP A 283 12.10 27.47 -2.73
N ARG A 284 11.28 28.22 -3.46
CA ARG A 284 10.49 29.34 -2.93
C ARG A 284 9.18 28.88 -2.32
N ASP A 285 8.45 28.01 -3.01
CA ASP A 285 7.09 27.59 -2.63
C ASP A 285 6.96 26.08 -2.40
N ARG A 286 8.06 25.32 -2.55
CA ARG A 286 8.10 23.86 -2.41
C ARG A 286 7.23 23.11 -3.43
N THR A 287 6.80 23.77 -4.51
CA THR A 287 6.02 23.12 -5.57
C THR A 287 6.89 22.12 -6.34
N LEU A 288 6.37 20.91 -6.54
CA LEU A 288 7.02 19.90 -7.37
C LEU A 288 6.74 20.18 -8.85
N SER A 289 7.75 20.04 -9.70
CA SER A 289 7.60 20.22 -11.14
C SER A 289 6.59 19.23 -11.75
N GLU A 290 5.78 19.71 -12.70
CA GLU A 290 4.80 18.88 -13.38
C GLU A 290 5.45 17.87 -14.34
N VAL A 291 4.97 16.63 -14.28
CA VAL A 291 5.34 15.58 -15.22
C VAL A 291 4.39 15.62 -16.43
N PRO A 292 4.91 15.63 -17.67
CA PRO A 292 4.10 15.74 -18.88
C PRO A 292 3.17 14.53 -19.05
N ILE A 293 1.99 14.79 -19.62
CA ILE A 293 1.04 13.74 -19.98
C ILE A 293 1.62 12.88 -21.09
N ILE A 294 1.62 11.56 -20.88
CA ILE A 294 2.13 10.59 -21.82
C ILE A 294 1.12 10.39 -22.94
N LYS A 295 1.53 10.68 -24.17
CA LYS A 295 0.69 10.40 -25.35
C LYS A 295 0.65 8.88 -25.64
N PRO A 296 -0.48 8.28 -26.05
CA PRO A 296 -0.50 6.88 -26.45
C PRO A 296 0.39 6.61 -27.66
N SER A 297 1.04 5.43 -27.70
CA SER A 297 1.71 4.92 -28.89
C SER A 297 0.70 4.23 -29.82
N PRO A 298 0.86 4.28 -31.15
CA PRO A 298 0.03 3.51 -32.08
C PRO A 298 0.02 2.01 -31.81
N ASP A 299 1.08 1.47 -31.20
CA ASP A 299 1.21 0.03 -30.91
C ASP A 299 0.66 -0.36 -29.53
N TRP A 300 0.04 0.58 -28.81
CA TRP A 300 -0.54 0.34 -27.49
C TRP A 300 -2.04 0.12 -27.54
N MET A 301 -2.51 -0.76 -26.67
CA MET A 301 -3.90 -0.97 -26.34
C MET A 301 -4.07 -0.71 -24.85
N VAL A 302 -5.18 -0.08 -24.47
CA VAL A 302 -5.50 0.20 -23.07
C VAL A 302 -6.68 -0.67 -22.69
N ASN A 303 -6.48 -1.52 -21.69
CA ASN A 303 -7.49 -2.45 -21.20
C ASN A 303 -7.86 -2.08 -19.77
N GLU A 304 -9.14 -2.14 -19.43
CA GLU A 304 -9.57 -2.10 -18.03
C GLU A 304 -8.89 -3.25 -17.26
N THR A 305 -8.35 -2.93 -16.09
CA THR A 305 -7.65 -3.88 -15.22
C THR A 305 -8.09 -3.65 -13.78
N ILE A 306 -8.24 -4.73 -13.03
CA ILE A 306 -8.35 -4.68 -11.57
C ILE A 306 -7.18 -5.51 -11.04
N PRO A 307 -6.20 -4.89 -10.36
CA PRO A 307 -5.10 -5.66 -9.78
C PRO A 307 -5.61 -6.73 -8.82
N GLU A 308 -4.86 -7.82 -8.68
CA GLU A 308 -5.29 -9.00 -7.91
C GLU A 308 -5.61 -8.70 -6.44
N ASP A 309 -4.96 -7.68 -5.86
CA ASP A 309 -5.17 -7.22 -4.49
C ASP A 309 -6.28 -6.17 -4.37
N TRP A 310 -6.98 -5.86 -5.46
CA TRP A 310 -8.11 -4.93 -5.50
C TRP A 310 -9.42 -5.62 -5.88
N ALA A 311 -10.53 -5.01 -5.48
CA ALA A 311 -11.85 -5.31 -6.00
C ALA A 311 -12.54 -4.02 -6.44
N LYS A 312 -13.36 -4.13 -7.49
CA LYS A 312 -14.22 -3.07 -7.99
C LYS A 312 -15.69 -3.45 -7.81
N MET A 313 -16.48 -2.47 -7.39
CA MET A 313 -17.92 -2.56 -7.29
C MET A 313 -18.55 -1.32 -7.90
N GLN A 314 -19.67 -1.49 -8.59
CA GLN A 314 -20.50 -0.37 -9.05
C GLN A 314 -21.75 -0.30 -8.17
N ILE A 315 -22.00 0.86 -7.57
CA ILE A 315 -23.15 1.10 -6.69
C ILE A 315 -24.05 2.14 -7.35
N PRO A 316 -25.22 1.74 -7.88
CA PRO A 316 -26.16 2.66 -8.52
C PRO A 316 -26.56 3.86 -7.64
N LYS A 317 -26.70 5.05 -8.23
CA LYS A 317 -27.16 6.26 -7.52
C LYS A 317 -28.67 6.30 -7.24
N ASN A 318 -29.44 5.36 -7.75
CA ASN A 318 -30.83 5.20 -7.34
C ASN A 318 -30.98 4.50 -5.97
N LEU A 319 -29.88 4.11 -5.32
CA LEU A 319 -29.87 3.44 -4.02
C LEU A 319 -29.31 4.35 -2.92
N THR A 320 -29.92 4.33 -1.74
CA THR A 320 -29.27 4.87 -0.53
C THR A 320 -28.40 3.78 0.08
N TRP A 321 -27.15 4.12 0.43
CA TRP A 321 -26.19 3.14 0.92
C TRP A 321 -25.21 3.71 1.95
N TRP A 322 -24.67 2.79 2.75
CA TRP A 322 -23.60 3.03 3.72
C TRP A 322 -22.49 2.01 3.51
N TYR A 323 -21.26 2.49 3.41
CA TYR A 323 -20.07 1.66 3.29
C TYR A 323 -19.23 1.79 4.55
N ASN A 324 -18.94 0.66 5.20
CA ASN A 324 -18.30 0.61 6.50
C ASN A 324 -17.19 -0.44 6.55
N LEU A 325 -16.17 -0.19 7.37
CA LEU A 325 -15.19 -1.19 7.78
C LEU A 325 -15.70 -1.89 9.04
N LYS A 326 -15.68 -3.22 9.02
CA LYS A 326 -16.07 -4.07 10.14
C LYS A 326 -14.85 -4.34 11.00
N GLY A 327 -14.81 -3.74 12.20
CA GLY A 327 -13.78 -4.06 13.19
C GLY A 327 -14.00 -5.43 13.84
N ASN A 328 -12.91 -6.06 14.29
CA ASN A 328 -12.95 -7.30 15.07
C ASN A 328 -13.76 -7.16 16.37
N ASP A 329 -13.82 -5.95 16.94
CA ASP A 329 -14.45 -5.67 18.24
C ASP A 329 -15.86 -5.07 18.15
N LYS A 330 -16.58 -5.30 17.03
CA LYS A 330 -17.92 -4.73 16.74
C LYS A 330 -17.95 -3.21 16.60
N THR A 331 -16.81 -2.54 16.58
CA THR A 331 -16.70 -1.13 16.17
C THR A 331 -16.86 -1.05 14.65
N ILE A 332 -17.92 -0.37 14.21
CA ILE A 332 -18.16 -0.10 12.79
C ILE A 332 -17.53 1.25 12.48
N ALA A 333 -16.42 1.26 11.74
CA ALA A 333 -15.84 2.49 11.24
C ALA A 333 -16.58 2.86 9.95
N ARG A 334 -17.34 3.97 9.99
CA ARG A 334 -18.07 4.48 8.83
C ARG A 334 -17.07 5.06 7.83
N ILE A 335 -17.11 4.62 6.58
CA ILE A 335 -16.21 5.10 5.52
C ILE A 335 -16.92 6.13 4.66
N ALA A 336 -18.09 5.78 4.13
CA ALA A 336 -18.85 6.64 3.24
C ALA A 336 -20.34 6.34 3.31
N ARG A 337 -21.15 7.29 2.89
CA ARG A 337 -22.57 7.08 2.61
C ARG A 337 -23.03 7.90 1.43
N TYR A 338 -24.13 7.46 0.84
CA TYR A 338 -24.86 8.22 -0.14
C TYR A 338 -26.36 8.08 0.09
N ASN A 339 -27.08 9.20 -0.07
CA ASN A 339 -28.53 9.23 0.00
C ASN A 339 -29.10 9.73 -1.32
N HIS A 340 -29.81 8.84 -2.03
CA HIS A 340 -30.36 9.15 -3.35
C HIS A 340 -31.44 10.23 -3.32
N LYS A 341 -32.19 10.36 -2.21
CA LYS A 341 -33.33 11.30 -2.13
C LYS A 341 -32.93 12.76 -2.23
N ASN A 342 -31.75 13.08 -1.71
CA ASN A 342 -31.23 14.44 -1.68
C ASN A 342 -29.88 14.55 -2.38
N ASP A 343 -29.52 13.54 -3.18
CA ASP A 343 -28.25 13.41 -3.90
C ASP A 343 -27.03 13.78 -3.05
N LYS A 344 -27.01 13.29 -1.79
CA LYS A 344 -25.98 13.67 -0.83
C LYS A 344 -24.99 12.53 -0.60
N TYR A 345 -23.75 12.76 -1.01
CA TYR A 345 -22.59 11.93 -0.69
C TYR A 345 -21.81 12.51 0.48
N ASP A 346 -21.50 11.69 1.49
CA ASP A 346 -20.60 12.05 2.59
C ASP A 346 -19.47 11.02 2.71
N ARG A 347 -18.22 11.47 2.74
CA ARG A 347 -17.02 10.67 3.04
C ARG A 347 -16.53 10.97 4.44
N PHE A 348 -16.36 9.93 5.25
CA PHE A 348 -15.97 10.03 6.67
C PHE A 348 -14.50 9.71 6.90
N THR A 349 -13.86 8.92 6.05
CA THR A 349 -12.43 8.57 6.16
C THR A 349 -11.70 8.77 4.83
N GLN A 350 -10.52 9.38 4.85
CA GLN A 350 -9.60 9.37 3.70
C GLN A 350 -8.62 8.23 3.91
N ASP A 351 -8.70 7.21 3.06
CA ASP A 351 -7.84 6.03 3.08
C ASP A 351 -7.55 5.66 1.62
N ASP A 352 -6.27 5.62 1.26
CA ASP A 352 -5.78 5.28 -0.08
C ASP A 352 -6.13 3.85 -0.49
N ASN A 353 -6.54 3.00 0.47
CA ASN A 353 -7.00 1.64 0.20
C ASN A 353 -8.45 1.59 -0.31
N ILE A 354 -9.16 2.72 -0.36
CA ILE A 354 -10.57 2.79 -0.75
C ILE A 354 -10.85 4.03 -1.60
N LEU A 355 -11.06 3.84 -2.89
CA LEU A 355 -11.47 4.90 -3.81
C LEU A 355 -12.98 4.79 -4.07
N ILE A 356 -13.69 5.90 -3.96
CA ILE A 356 -15.11 5.99 -4.36
C ILE A 356 -15.22 7.15 -5.33
N ILE A 357 -15.55 6.85 -6.57
CA ILE A 357 -15.55 7.79 -7.69
C ILE A 357 -16.99 7.90 -8.21
N ASP A 358 -17.50 9.12 -8.28
CA ASP A 358 -18.80 9.42 -8.86
C ASP A 358 -18.73 9.33 -10.41
N ARG A 359 -19.61 8.53 -11.02
CA ARG A 359 -19.72 8.33 -12.47
C ARG A 359 -21.02 8.85 -13.07
N GLY A 360 -21.68 9.79 -12.39
CA GLY A 360 -22.99 10.30 -12.78
C GLY A 360 -24.11 9.36 -12.33
N GLU A 361 -24.24 8.20 -12.98
CA GLU A 361 -25.34 7.23 -12.75
C GLU A 361 -25.05 6.24 -11.61
N TYR A 362 -23.78 6.04 -11.26
CA TYR A 362 -23.35 5.13 -10.21
C TYR A 362 -22.06 5.62 -9.55
N PHE A 363 -21.72 5.06 -8.40
CA PHE A 363 -20.40 5.18 -7.78
C PHE A 363 -19.55 3.96 -8.13
N ALA A 364 -18.34 4.19 -8.65
CA ALA A 364 -17.32 3.15 -8.78
C ALA A 364 -16.52 3.09 -7.47
N LEU A 365 -16.63 1.98 -6.75
CA LEU A 365 -15.89 1.72 -5.53
C LEU A 365 -14.76 0.75 -5.83
N TYR A 366 -13.52 1.19 -5.60
CA TYR A 366 -12.33 0.37 -5.62
C TYR A 366 -11.84 0.17 -4.18
N GLN A 367 -11.61 -1.08 -3.79
CA GLN A 367 -11.11 -1.41 -2.46
C GLN A 367 -9.93 -2.36 -2.55
N LYS A 368 -8.88 -2.13 -1.75
CA LYS A 368 -7.89 -3.18 -1.50
C LYS A 368 -8.49 -4.30 -0.66
N LEU A 369 -8.24 -5.52 -1.08
CA LEU A 369 -8.64 -6.75 -0.40
C LEU A 369 -7.86 -6.96 0.91
N HIS A 370 -6.63 -6.46 0.96
CA HIS A 370 -5.71 -6.64 2.07
C HIS A 370 -5.09 -5.30 2.50
N GLN A 371 -5.02 -5.09 3.81
CA GLN A 371 -4.14 -4.08 4.41
C GLN A 371 -3.00 -4.82 5.12
N GLY A 372 -1.82 -4.82 4.50
CA GLY A 372 -0.76 -5.75 4.84
C GLY A 372 -1.19 -7.19 4.55
N ARG A 373 -1.18 -8.07 5.56
CA ARG A 373 -1.61 -9.47 5.44
C ARG A 373 -3.02 -9.73 5.98
N LYS A 374 -3.68 -8.72 6.56
CA LYS A 374 -5.05 -8.86 7.07
C LYS A 374 -6.03 -8.65 5.92
N LYS A 375 -6.89 -9.64 5.69
CA LYS A 375 -8.09 -9.44 4.88
C LYS A 375 -8.98 -8.44 5.61
N MET A 376 -9.41 -7.41 4.90
CA MET A 376 -10.30 -6.40 5.47
C MET A 376 -11.75 -6.78 5.16
N ASP A 377 -12.58 -6.79 6.19
CA ASP A 377 -14.01 -7.05 6.03
C ASP A 377 -14.76 -5.73 5.96
N TYR A 378 -15.37 -5.48 4.80
CA TYR A 378 -16.20 -4.30 4.56
C TYR A 378 -17.66 -4.70 4.44
N ASP A 379 -18.53 -3.85 4.98
CA ASP A 379 -19.97 -4.02 4.91
C ASP A 379 -20.57 -2.89 4.06
N LEU A 380 -21.23 -3.26 2.95
CA LEU A 380 -22.13 -2.37 2.20
C LEU A 380 -23.57 -2.62 2.64
N ILE A 381 -24.18 -1.61 3.24
CA ILE A 381 -25.59 -1.63 3.65
C ILE A 381 -26.38 -0.81 2.64
N ILE A 382 -27.26 -1.47 1.90
CA ILE A 382 -28.18 -0.83 0.95
C ILE A 382 -29.55 -0.74 1.61
N SER A 383 -30.17 0.43 1.57
CA SER A 383 -31.59 0.59 1.87
C SER A 383 -32.34 0.81 0.56
N SER A 384 -33.13 -0.18 0.14
CA SER A 384 -34.21 0.07 -0.82
C SER A 384 -35.48 0.37 -0.02
N GLU A 385 -36.26 1.35 -0.48
CA GLU A 385 -37.52 1.71 0.16
C GLU A 385 -38.73 1.01 -0.49
N GLU A 386 -38.51 0.04 -1.38
CA GLU A 386 -39.62 -0.70 -2.01
C GLU A 386 -40.21 -1.81 -1.13
N GLU A 387 -39.58 -2.18 -0.02
CA GLU A 387 -40.21 -2.95 1.05
C GLU A 387 -39.31 -2.87 2.29
N HIS A 388 -39.87 -2.92 3.50
CA HIS A 388 -39.16 -2.90 4.79
C HIS A 388 -38.25 -4.13 5.01
N THR A 389 -37.30 -4.36 4.11
CA THR A 389 -36.42 -5.52 4.07
C THR A 389 -34.97 -5.04 4.00
N TRP A 390 -34.27 -5.17 5.13
CA TRP A 390 -32.83 -5.00 5.16
C TRP A 390 -32.18 -6.19 4.47
N MET A 391 -31.68 -6.03 3.26
CA MET A 391 -30.77 -7.02 2.69
C MET A 391 -29.34 -6.76 3.19
N ARG A 392 -28.85 -7.63 4.07
CA ARG A 392 -27.40 -7.76 4.32
C ARG A 392 -26.82 -8.68 3.26
N VAL A 393 -26.05 -8.13 2.35
CA VAL A 393 -25.22 -8.93 1.45
C VAL A 393 -23.90 -9.20 2.16
N LEU A 394 -23.70 -10.43 2.63
CA LEU A 394 -22.37 -10.95 2.95
C LEU A 394 -21.65 -11.21 1.63
N LEU A 395 -20.47 -10.61 1.43
CA LEU A 395 -19.66 -10.80 0.22
C LEU A 395 -18.70 -11.99 0.39
N PRO A 396 -18.98 -13.19 -0.15
CA PRO A 396 -17.92 -14.12 -0.50
C PRO A 396 -17.30 -13.64 -1.82
N VAL A 397 -16.12 -13.03 -1.75
CA VAL A 397 -15.36 -12.60 -2.92
C VAL A 397 -14.84 -13.84 -3.65
N ILE A 398 -15.39 -14.14 -4.83
CA ILE A 398 -14.75 -15.01 -5.82
C ILE A 398 -14.03 -14.08 -6.81
N ALA A 399 -12.72 -14.29 -6.98
CA ALA A 399 -11.96 -13.65 -8.04
C ALA A 399 -12.47 -14.17 -9.39
N GLY A 400 -13.00 -13.26 -10.21
CA GLY A 400 -13.47 -13.56 -11.56
C GLY A 400 -14.88 -13.03 -11.79
N LEU A 401 -14.97 -11.90 -12.52
CA LEU A 401 -16.16 -11.41 -13.22
C LEU A 401 -17.51 -11.73 -12.56
N THR A 402 -17.94 -10.89 -11.64
CA THR A 402 -19.37 -10.76 -11.35
C THR A 402 -19.80 -9.32 -11.51
N SER A 403 -20.31 -9.00 -12.70
CA SER A 403 -21.29 -7.94 -12.87
C SER A 403 -22.50 -8.31 -12.00
N LEU A 404 -22.72 -7.57 -10.92
CA LEU A 404 -23.89 -7.76 -10.07
C LEU A 404 -25.06 -7.00 -10.72
N LEU A 405 -25.71 -7.64 -11.70
CA LEU A 405 -27.00 -7.19 -12.23
C LEU A 405 -28.09 -7.53 -11.22
N LEU A 406 -28.52 -6.54 -10.44
CA LEU A 406 -29.73 -6.63 -9.63
C LEU A 406 -30.95 -6.63 -10.56
N TYR A 407 -31.50 -7.82 -10.84
CA TYR A 407 -32.79 -7.95 -11.52
C TYR A 407 -33.90 -7.78 -10.49
N ALA A 408 -34.61 -6.65 -10.53
CA ALA A 408 -35.92 -6.53 -9.88
C ALA A 408 -36.95 -7.27 -10.76
N GLY A 409 -37.36 -8.46 -10.34
CA GLY A 409 -38.42 -9.21 -11.00
C GLY A 409 -39.78 -8.63 -10.65
N THR A 410 -40.46 -8.05 -11.64
CA THR A 410 -41.87 -7.70 -11.60
C THR A 410 -42.74 -8.96 -11.56
N PHE A 411 -43.69 -9.02 -10.62
CA PHE A 411 -44.88 -9.88 -10.74
C PHE A 411 -46.00 -9.16 -11.49
#